data_AF-A0A955FJY2-F1
#
_entry.id   AF-A0A955FJY2-F1
#
_cell.length_a   1.000
_cell.length_b   1.000
_cell.length_c   1.000
_cell.angle_alpha   90.00
_cell.angle_beta   90.00
_cell.angle_gamma   90.00
#
_symmetry.space_group_name_H-M   'P 1'
#
loop_
_entity.id
_entity.type
_entity.pdbx_description
1 polymer ?
#
loop_
_entity_poly.entity_id
_entity_poly.type
_entity_poly.pdbx_seq_one_letter_code
_entity_poly.pdbx_strand_id
1 'polypeptide(L)' 'MITITVDTEVLFIIHTLQKAGFEAYIVGGAVRDILLAVDDDSISVTDFDFTTNAK' A
#
# COMPACT_ATOMS: atom_id res chain seq x y z
N MET A 1 -18.72 -2.18 3.08
CA MET A 1 -17.32 -1.87 3.45
C MET A 1 -16.45 -2.74 2.58
N ILE A 2 -15.47 -2.14 1.89
CA ILE A 2 -14.46 -2.89 1.14
C ILE A 2 -13.36 -3.27 2.13
N THR A 3 -12.95 -4.54 2.13
CA THR A 3 -11.81 -5.02 2.90
C THR A 3 -10.61 -5.15 1.99
N ILE A 4 -9.52 -4.47 2.33
CA ILE A 4 -8.26 -4.51 1.60
C ILE A 4 -7.23 -5.23 2.47
N THR A 5 -6.55 -6.20 1.87
CA THR A 5 -5.39 -6.89 2.45
C THR A 5 -4.14 -6.50 1.70
N VAL A 6 -3.06 -6.24 2.43
CA VAL A 6 -1.73 -5.94 1.92
C VAL A 6 -0.70 -6.66 2.79
N ASP A 7 0.48 -6.91 2.22
CA ASP A 7 1.56 -7.63 2.89
C ASP A 7 2.05 -6.90 4.15
N THR A 8 2.57 -7.66 5.12
CA THR A 8 2.98 -7.12 6.42
C THR A 8 4.16 -6.16 6.28
N GLU A 9 5.04 -6.41 5.31
CA GLU A 9 6.20 -5.60 4.95
C GLU A 9 5.79 -4.21 4.44
N VAL A 10 4.71 -4.14 3.66
CA VAL A 10 4.13 -2.89 3.15
C VAL A 10 3.59 -2.07 4.32
N LEU A 11 2.86 -2.71 5.24
CA LEU A 11 2.36 -2.07 6.46
C LEU A 11 3.50 -1.62 7.37
N PHE A 12 4.58 -2.39 7.46
CA PHE A 12 5.75 -2.03 8.26
C PHE A 12 6.38 -0.72 7.80
N ILE A 13 6.55 -0.53 6.48
CA ILE A 13 7.12 0.70 5.91
C ILE A 13 6.22 1.91 6.24
N ILE A 14 4.93 1.81 5.91
CA ILE A 14 3.96 2.89 6.13
C ILE A 14 3.90 3.28 7.60
N HIS A 15 3.71 2.30 8.50
CA HIS A 15 3.62 2.57 9.92
C HIS A 15 4.91 3.11 10.51
N THR A 16 6.08 2.71 9.99
CA THR A 16 7.38 3.23 10.46
C THR A 16 7.49 4.72 10.16
N LEU A 17 7.20 5.13 8.93
CA LEU A 17 7.24 6.54 8.52
C LEU A 17 6.18 7.37 9.26
N GLN A 18 4.96 6.85 9.36
CA GLN A 18 3.87 7.53 10.08
C GLN A 18 4.15 7.69 11.57
N LYS A 19 4.71 6.67 12.24
CA LYS A 19 5.14 6.77 13.65
C LYS A 19 6.28 7.76 13.85
N ALA A 20 7.12 7.97 12.83
CA ALA A 20 8.16 8.99 12.84
C ALA A 20 7.62 10.42 12.56
N GLY A 21 6.31 10.58 12.33
CA GLY A 21 5.67 11.87 12.10
C GLY A 21 5.62 12.31 10.64
N PHE A 22 5.93 11.42 9.71
CA PHE A 22 5.85 11.68 8.27
C PHE A 22 4.54 11.16 7.68
N GLU A 23 4.09 11.80 6.61
CA GLU A 23 3.07 11.24 5.75
C GLU A 23 3.68 10.13 4.91
N ALA A 24 2.97 9.02 4.74
CA ALA A 24 3.39 7.91 3.90
C ALA A 24 2.17 7.19 3.31
N TYR A 25 2.23 6.90 2.02
CA TYR A 25 1.14 6.27 1.27
C TYR A 25 1.66 5.31 0.21
N ILE A 26 0.88 4.26 -0.06
CA ILE A 26 1.03 3.44 -1.27
C ILE A 26 0.47 4.25 -2.45
N VAL A 27 1.18 4.26 -3.57
CA VAL A 27 0.78 5.02 -4.76
C VAL A 27 0.95 4.18 -6.02
N GLY A 28 0.61 4.76 -7.18
CA GLY A 28 0.90 4.17 -8.48
C GLY A 28 0.05 2.92 -8.78
N GLY A 29 0.68 1.96 -9.47
CA GLY A 29 0.01 0.74 -9.95
C GLY A 29 -0.55 -0.11 -8.81
N ALA A 30 0.16 -0.19 -7.69
CA ALA A 30 -0.25 -0.95 -6.52
C ALA A 30 -1.65 -0.58 -6.02
N VAL A 31 -2.01 0.71 -6.02
CA VAL A 31 -3.35 1.15 -5.60
C VAL A 31 -4.44 0.61 -6.53
N ARG A 32 -4.21 0.67 -7.85
CA ARG A 32 -5.14 0.12 -8.84
C ARG A 32 -5.29 -1.39 -8.65
N ASP A 33 -4.17 -2.10 -8.52
CA ASP A 33 -4.18 -3.57 -8.47
C ASP A 33 -4.79 -4.08 -7.16
N ILE A 34 -4.57 -3.40 -6.03
CA ILE A 34 -5.28 -3.64 -4.76
C ILE A 34 -6.79 -3.53 -4.93
N LEU A 35 -7.27 -2.47 -5.59
CA LEU A 35 -8.70 -2.25 -5.77
C LEU A 35 -9.33 -3.29 -6.70
N LEU A 36 -8.62 -3.70 -7.75
CA LEU A 36 -9.08 -4.76 -8.65
C LEU A 36 -9.08 -6.13 -7.96
N ALA A 37 -8.10 -6.40 -7.09
CA ALA A 37 -7.98 -7.64 -6.35
C ALA A 37 -9.11 -7.87 -5.33
N VAL A 38 -9.89 -6.84 -5.00
CA VAL A 38 -11.10 -6.97 -4.17
C VAL A 38 -12.16 -7.82 -4.88
N ASP A 39 -12.26 -7.70 -6.21
CA ASP A 39 -13.27 -8.36 -7.03
C ASP A 39 -12.72 -9.56 -7.82
N ASP A 40 -11.39 -9.66 -7.97
CA ASP A 40 -10.70 -10.72 -8.73
C ASP A 40 -9.42 -11.19 -8.01
N ASP A 41 -9.49 -12.36 -7.39
CA ASP A 41 -8.41 -12.98 -6.62
C ASP A 41 -7.22 -13.49 -7.47
N SER A 42 -7.36 -13.49 -8.80
CA SER A 42 -6.24 -13.79 -9.71
C SER A 42 -5.29 -12.60 -9.91
N ILE A 43 -5.72 -11.40 -9.52
CA ILE A 43 -4.90 -10.18 -9.61
C ILE A 43 -3.99 -10.10 -8.38
N SER A 44 -2.68 -10.20 -8.62
CA SER A 44 -1.65 -9.98 -7.61
C SER A 44 -0.95 -8.64 -7.84
N VAL A 45 -0.70 -7.90 -6.76
CA VAL A 45 0.19 -6.73 -6.78
C VAL A 45 1.63 -7.21 -6.95
N THR A 46 2.34 -6.74 -7.98
CA THR A 46 3.70 -7.20 -8.29
C THR A 46 4.80 -6.38 -7.64
N ASP A 47 4.51 -5.12 -7.37
CA ASP A 47 5.44 -4.13 -6.85
C ASP A 47 4.67 -3.07 -6.04
N PHE A 48 5.36 -2.45 -5.08
CA PHE A 48 4.78 -1.42 -4.23
C PHE A 48 5.62 -0.14 -4.32
N ASP A 49 5.00 0.92 -4.83
CA ASP A 49 5.55 2.26 -4.79
C ASP A 49 5.02 3.02 -3.56
N PHE A 50 5.93 3.76 -2.92
CA PHE A 50 5.62 4.56 -1.74
C PHE A 50 5.96 6.02 -1.99
N THR A 51 5.14 6.92 -1.48
CA THR A 51 5.48 8.35 -1.38
C THR A 51 5.48 8.78 0.07
N THR A 52 6.35 9.72 0.42
CA THR A 52 6.45 10.30 1.76
C THR A 52 6.88 11.76 1.70
N ASN A 53 6.53 12.52 2.74
CA ASN A 53 7.01 13.89 2.92
C ASN A 53 8.34 13.99 3.70
N ALA A 54 8.94 12.86 4.09
CA ALA A 54 10.30 12.83 4.64
C ALA A 54 11.31 13.37 3.60
N LYS A 55 12.31 14.12 4.07
CA LYS A 55 13.36 14.73 3.24
C LYS A 55 14.73 14.18 3.58
#